data_AF-A0A7J2U4B3-F1
#
_entry.id   AF-A0A7J2U4B3-F1
#
_cell.length_a   1.000
_cell.length_b   1.000
_cell.length_c   1.000
_cell.angle_alpha   90.00
_cell.angle_beta   90.00
_cell.angle_gamma   90.00
#
_symmetry.space_group_name_H-M   'P 1'
#
loop_
_entity.id
_entity.type
_entity.pdbx_description
1 polymer ?
#
loop_
_entity_poly.entity_id
_entity_poly.type
_entity_poly.pdbx_seq_one_letter_code
_entity_poly.pdbx_strand_id
1 'polypeptide(L)'
;MEHMVHGFGGFKFRVLFYRHGYAIHYAEHVVDPRDGREKLVMADPHNRFSVVIYDVIKGAVEEELTVPGKTIPNPHTAHLLLDNIPAIGGKAGDILCTDRESRWVLIDRDEKRVKWSLSLEDAEWPQDIVPVEEGFIISDYGSGGSGGFVRKVSFDGAIKWSLPIGNAAKISKIFGATASGIHSNSFGGDYIVTQNSDIGSVYEIDENGRVVWRCPKGYGEANSIWLYKPHSAFRLGLAEAGGNLTVVGLEAGGGVIAIDYNCRPRWGIASTYSHIPTLHYRPSTYGLFETTHVFPTLWGTIGAVDWRGYAGSAVIEVLEFPRKPLTWILALGIDPGNGMWLDPPLEILDRESVAMDIVNDGETQVRWGLYVTRQPALIELKHRVRWQLYSSGISDPGSVQSIELDNRRRMFTFARLRAEKVGSGRSSITIFVVWL
;
A
#
# COMPACT_ATOMS: atom_id res chain seq x y z
N MET A 1 -2.14 25.96 18.52
CA MET A 1 -1.81 24.81 19.38
C MET A 1 -0.65 24.10 18.71
N GLU A 2 0.47 23.84 19.40
CA GLU A 2 1.60 23.14 18.78
C GLU A 2 1.29 21.64 18.74
N HIS A 3 1.12 21.07 17.54
CA HIS A 3 1.02 19.63 17.40
C HIS A 3 2.32 18.99 17.88
N MET A 4 2.21 17.95 18.72
CA MET A 4 3.38 17.27 19.24
C MET A 4 4.13 16.55 18.13
N VAL A 5 5.42 16.90 18.00
CA VAL A 5 6.37 16.18 17.14
C VAL A 5 7.06 15.12 17.98
N HIS A 6 6.97 13.88 17.53
CA HIS A 6 7.63 12.74 18.16
C HIS A 6 8.75 12.23 17.25
N GLY A 7 9.81 11.70 17.85
CA GLY A 7 10.94 11.12 17.15
C GLY A 7 11.44 9.87 17.85
N PHE A 8 11.54 8.76 17.10
CA PHE A 8 12.14 7.51 17.59
C PHE A 8 13.08 6.96 16.51
N GLY A 9 14.38 6.84 16.81
CA GLY A 9 15.34 6.18 15.93
C GLY A 9 15.44 6.72 14.50
N GLY A 10 15.19 8.03 14.29
CA GLY A 10 15.21 8.68 12.97
C GLY A 10 13.86 8.72 12.24
N PHE A 11 12.83 8.05 12.76
CA PHE A 11 11.45 8.28 12.32
C PHE A 11 10.89 9.48 13.07
N LYS A 12 10.45 10.52 12.34
CA LYS A 12 9.80 11.70 12.91
C LYS A 12 8.41 11.85 12.35
N PHE A 13 7.46 12.14 13.23
CA PHE A 13 6.07 12.36 12.85
C PHE A 13 5.41 13.39 13.77
N ARG A 14 4.38 14.05 13.26
CA ARG A 14 3.49 14.93 13.99
C ARG A 14 2.19 14.20 14.27
N VAL A 15 1.68 14.25 15.49
CA VAL A 15 0.34 13.71 15.80
C VAL A 15 -0.71 14.76 15.43
N LEU A 16 -1.55 14.42 14.46
CA LEU A 16 -2.68 15.26 14.05
C LEU A 16 -3.90 15.01 14.93
N PHE A 17 -4.13 13.75 15.29
CA PHE A 17 -5.19 13.36 16.21
C PHE A 17 -4.78 12.15 17.03
N TYR A 18 -5.03 12.20 18.33
CA TYR A 18 -5.04 11.04 19.22
C TYR A 18 -5.94 11.32 20.40
N ARG A 19 -6.87 10.41 20.68
CA ARG A 19 -7.72 10.47 21.86
C ARG A 19 -8.09 9.07 22.31
N HIS A 20 -7.94 8.80 23.60
CA HIS A 20 -8.39 7.53 24.17
C HIS A 20 -9.90 7.32 23.93
N GLY A 21 -10.28 6.10 23.55
CA GLY A 21 -11.63 5.73 23.15
C GLY A 21 -11.92 5.88 21.66
N TYR A 22 -10.97 6.38 20.86
CA TYR A 22 -11.10 6.54 19.41
C TYR A 22 -10.14 5.59 18.68
N ALA A 23 -10.66 4.50 18.15
CA ALA A 23 -9.96 3.55 17.28
C ALA A 23 -10.15 3.96 15.82
N ILE A 24 -9.61 5.13 15.45
CA ILE A 24 -9.65 5.60 14.08
C ILE A 24 -8.98 4.56 13.17
N HIS A 25 -9.67 4.23 12.09
CA HIS A 25 -9.23 3.23 11.11
C HIS A 25 -8.98 3.86 9.74
N TYR A 26 -9.57 5.02 9.46
CA TYR A 26 -9.42 5.78 8.23
C TYR A 26 -9.41 7.27 8.55
N ALA A 27 -8.69 8.05 7.75
CA ALA A 27 -8.66 9.49 7.84
C ALA A 27 -8.46 10.10 6.44
N GLU A 28 -9.25 11.11 6.12
CA GLU A 28 -9.04 11.98 4.96
C GLU A 28 -8.68 13.38 5.45
N HIS A 29 -7.70 14.01 4.81
CA HIS A 29 -7.28 15.37 5.13
C HIS A 29 -7.80 16.33 4.05
N VAL A 30 -8.82 17.10 4.40
CA VAL A 30 -9.62 17.88 3.43
C VAL A 30 -9.89 19.30 3.90
N VAL A 31 -10.22 20.17 2.95
CA VAL A 31 -10.83 21.47 3.25
C VAL A 31 -12.33 21.27 3.23
N ASP A 32 -12.98 21.44 4.37
CA ASP A 32 -14.41 21.25 4.51
C ASP A 32 -15.17 22.32 3.70
N PRO A 33 -16.00 21.94 2.71
CA PRO A 33 -16.69 22.90 1.86
C PRO A 33 -17.74 23.73 2.63
N ARG A 34 -18.11 23.34 3.87
CA ARG A 34 -19.07 24.08 4.69
C ARG A 34 -18.49 25.35 5.31
N ASP A 35 -17.24 25.30 5.74
CA ASP A 35 -16.61 26.42 6.47
C ASP A 35 -15.23 26.83 5.93
N GLY A 36 -14.72 26.13 4.92
CA GLY A 36 -13.45 26.41 4.26
C GLY A 36 -12.22 26.09 5.11
N ARG A 37 -12.35 25.33 6.20
CA ARG A 37 -11.24 25.02 7.11
C ARG A 37 -10.71 23.61 6.89
N GLU A 38 -9.45 23.45 7.27
CA GLU A 38 -8.73 22.19 7.27
C GLU A 38 -9.29 21.23 8.33
N LYS A 39 -9.76 20.05 7.91
CA LYS A 39 -10.29 19.00 8.78
C LYS A 39 -9.65 17.65 8.52
N LEU A 40 -9.67 16.82 9.55
CA LEU A 40 -9.61 15.38 9.39
C LEU A 40 -11.01 14.80 9.45
N VAL A 41 -11.39 14.05 8.41
CA VAL A 41 -12.62 13.26 8.36
C VAL A 41 -12.22 11.82 8.62
N MET A 42 -12.68 11.27 9.73
CA MET A 42 -12.15 10.02 10.27
C MET A 42 -13.25 8.99 10.45
N ALA A 43 -12.93 7.72 10.25
CA ALA A 43 -13.86 6.60 10.47
C ALA A 43 -13.37 5.76 11.66
N ASP A 44 -14.29 5.45 12.59
CA ASP A 44 -14.04 4.58 13.74
C ASP A 44 -15.04 3.42 13.73
N PRO A 45 -14.64 2.22 13.25
CA PRO A 45 -15.51 1.05 13.17
C PRO A 45 -15.56 0.20 14.45
N HIS A 46 -14.69 0.43 15.43
CA HIS A 46 -14.47 -0.52 16.53
C HIS A 46 -14.95 -0.02 17.90
N ASN A 47 -14.85 1.28 18.17
CA ASN A 47 -15.19 1.85 19.47
C ASN A 47 -16.37 2.81 19.39
N ARG A 48 -16.37 3.70 18.40
CA ARG A 48 -17.38 4.76 18.27
C ARG A 48 -18.48 4.41 17.27
N PHE A 49 -18.18 3.52 16.31
CA PHE A 49 -19.09 3.15 15.23
C PHE A 49 -19.61 4.40 14.51
N SER A 50 -18.70 5.32 14.19
CA SER A 50 -19.04 6.67 13.79
C SER A 50 -18.04 7.27 12.82
N VAL A 51 -18.50 8.30 12.12
CA VAL A 51 -17.64 9.27 11.43
C VAL A 51 -17.34 10.43 12.38
N VAL A 52 -16.08 10.85 12.45
CA VAL A 52 -15.59 11.92 13.34
C VAL A 52 -14.98 13.01 12.49
N ILE A 53 -15.42 14.26 12.69
CA ILE A 53 -14.87 15.44 11.99
C ILE A 53 -14.09 16.26 13.01
N TYR A 54 -12.80 16.43 12.74
CA TYR A 54 -11.86 17.09 13.63
C TYR A 54 -11.25 18.32 12.95
N ASP A 55 -11.38 19.48 13.58
CA ASP A 55 -10.71 20.71 13.14
C ASP A 55 -9.27 20.70 13.63
N VAL A 56 -8.35 20.56 12.67
CA VAL A 56 -6.90 20.40 12.94
C VAL A 56 -6.35 21.64 13.64
N ILE A 57 -6.82 22.82 13.27
CA ILE A 57 -6.31 24.11 13.77
C ILE A 57 -6.83 24.40 15.17
N LYS A 58 -8.14 24.19 15.41
CA LYS A 58 -8.74 24.35 16.73
C LYS A 58 -8.31 23.24 17.69
N GLY A 59 -7.92 22.09 17.14
CA GLY A 59 -7.56 20.91 17.90
C GLY A 59 -8.76 20.22 18.57
N ALA A 60 -9.95 20.29 17.95
CA ALA A 60 -11.19 19.84 18.56
C ALA A 60 -12.04 18.98 17.62
N VAL A 61 -12.71 17.97 18.17
CA VAL A 61 -13.78 17.25 17.47
C VAL A 61 -14.97 18.18 17.37
N GLU A 62 -15.37 18.53 16.15
CA GLU A 62 -16.54 19.38 15.92
C GLU A 62 -17.81 18.57 15.80
N GLU A 63 -17.72 17.39 15.16
CA GLU A 63 -18.87 16.54 14.92
C GLU A 63 -18.52 15.06 15.04
N GLU A 64 -19.49 14.29 15.51
CA GLU A 64 -19.45 12.84 15.55
C GLU A 64 -20.83 12.31 15.12
N LEU A 65 -20.82 11.44 14.11
CA LEU A 65 -22.00 10.90 13.44
C LEU A 65 -21.98 9.38 13.55
N THR A 66 -22.76 8.82 14.48
CA THR A 66 -22.91 7.36 14.60
C THR A 66 -23.59 6.82 13.35
N VAL A 67 -22.99 5.81 12.73
CA VAL A 67 -23.61 5.14 11.57
C VAL A 67 -24.67 4.15 12.05
N PRO A 68 -25.79 4.00 11.32
CA PRO A 68 -26.87 3.13 11.74
C PRO A 68 -26.50 1.65 11.64
N GLY A 69 -27.24 0.82 12.38
CA GLY A 69 -27.14 -0.63 12.35
C GLY A 69 -26.38 -1.24 13.52
N LYS A 70 -26.28 -2.58 13.52
CA LYS A 70 -25.66 -3.33 14.63
C LYS A 70 -24.97 -4.64 14.24
N THR A 71 -24.97 -5.04 12.97
CA THR A 71 -24.54 -6.39 12.57
C THR A 71 -23.03 -6.48 12.30
N ILE A 72 -22.46 -5.51 11.59
CA ILE A 72 -21.03 -5.45 11.29
C ILE A 72 -20.37 -4.23 11.93
N PRO A 73 -19.07 -4.30 12.30
CA PRO A 73 -18.33 -3.12 12.72
C PRO A 73 -18.12 -2.20 11.52
N ASN A 74 -18.66 -0.98 11.57
CA ASN A 74 -18.52 0.04 10.53
C ASN A 74 -18.76 1.42 11.15
N PRO A 75 -18.25 2.52 10.55
CA PRO A 75 -17.64 2.59 9.21
C PRO A 75 -16.12 2.32 9.23
N HIS A 76 -15.60 1.55 8.27
CA HIS A 76 -14.15 1.37 8.08
C HIS A 76 -13.50 2.46 7.21
N THR A 77 -14.30 3.18 6.41
CA THR A 77 -13.92 4.39 5.68
C THR A 77 -15.05 5.43 5.72
N ALA A 78 -14.69 6.69 5.55
CA ALA A 78 -15.65 7.79 5.48
C ALA A 78 -15.08 8.92 4.63
N HIS A 79 -15.76 9.25 3.53
CA HIS A 79 -15.34 10.28 2.59
C HIS A 79 -16.26 11.49 2.70
N LEU A 80 -15.68 12.68 2.72
CA LEU A 80 -16.43 13.92 2.63
C LEU A 80 -16.68 14.24 1.16
N LEU A 81 -17.94 14.45 0.77
CA LEU A 81 -18.23 14.92 -0.57
C LEU A 81 -17.70 16.35 -0.72
N LEU A 82 -16.73 16.55 -1.60
CA LEU A 82 -16.21 17.90 -1.92
C LEU A 82 -17.11 18.63 -2.92
N ASP A 83 -17.83 17.87 -3.74
CA ASP A 83 -18.75 18.35 -4.78
C ASP A 83 -20.14 17.74 -4.62
N ASN A 84 -21.13 18.36 -5.25
CA ASN A 84 -22.48 17.82 -5.30
C ASN A 84 -22.55 16.58 -6.21
N ILE A 85 -23.35 15.59 -5.81
CA ILE A 85 -23.69 14.41 -6.61
C ILE A 85 -25.23 14.37 -6.76
N PRO A 86 -25.80 15.09 -7.74
CA PRO A 86 -27.25 15.23 -7.88
C PRO A 86 -27.99 13.89 -8.01
N ALA A 87 -27.37 12.90 -8.66
CA ALA A 87 -27.95 11.59 -8.92
C ALA A 87 -28.39 10.83 -7.65
N ILE A 88 -27.75 11.10 -6.50
CA ILE A 88 -28.09 10.51 -5.20
C ILE A 88 -28.50 11.57 -4.16
N GLY A 89 -28.79 12.80 -4.60
CA GLY A 89 -29.11 13.92 -3.71
C GLY A 89 -27.96 14.36 -2.81
N GLY A 90 -26.72 14.05 -3.19
CA GLY A 90 -25.52 14.42 -2.45
C GLY A 90 -25.14 15.88 -2.63
N LYS A 91 -24.84 16.54 -1.52
CA LYS A 91 -24.35 17.91 -1.44
C LYS A 91 -22.91 17.90 -0.93
N ALA A 92 -22.13 18.90 -1.34
CA ALA A 92 -20.82 19.12 -0.77
C ALA A 92 -20.92 19.25 0.77
N GLY A 93 -20.09 18.50 1.48
CA GLY A 93 -20.06 18.40 2.94
C GLY A 93 -20.85 17.23 3.53
N ASP A 94 -21.59 16.48 2.72
CA ASP A 94 -22.18 15.20 3.15
C ASP A 94 -21.12 14.10 3.26
N ILE A 95 -21.47 13.02 3.96
CA ILE A 95 -20.55 11.91 4.22
C ILE A 95 -20.98 10.65 3.48
N LEU A 96 -20.08 10.09 2.69
CA LEU A 96 -20.22 8.80 2.04
C LEU A 96 -19.42 7.75 2.81
N CYS A 97 -20.07 6.71 3.31
CA CYS A 97 -19.43 5.67 4.12
C CYS A 97 -20.20 4.36 4.03
N THR A 98 -19.77 3.36 4.81
CA THR A 98 -20.49 2.11 5.02
C THR A 98 -21.22 2.14 6.35
N ASP A 99 -22.38 1.49 6.42
CA ASP A 99 -23.13 1.34 7.67
C ASP A 99 -22.96 -0.05 8.27
N ARG A 100 -23.66 -0.29 9.38
CA ARG A 100 -23.57 -1.54 10.14
C ARG A 100 -24.70 -2.51 9.80
N GLU A 101 -25.34 -2.37 8.64
CA GLU A 101 -26.31 -3.32 8.07
C GLU A 101 -25.89 -3.73 6.66
N SER A 102 -24.58 -3.75 6.39
CA SER A 102 -23.99 -4.14 5.10
C SER A 102 -24.50 -3.28 3.92
N ARG A 103 -24.52 -1.95 4.10
CA ARG A 103 -24.86 -0.99 3.03
C ARG A 103 -23.78 0.06 2.88
N TRP A 104 -23.70 0.61 1.68
CA TRP A 104 -23.08 1.91 1.45
C TRP A 104 -24.13 3.00 1.62
N VAL A 105 -23.81 4.07 2.32
CA VAL A 105 -24.78 5.11 2.70
C VAL A 105 -24.22 6.50 2.46
N LEU A 106 -25.13 7.43 2.16
CA LEU A 106 -24.88 8.86 2.20
C LEU A 106 -25.61 9.46 3.40
N ILE A 107 -24.86 10.06 4.30
CA ILE A 107 -25.37 10.75 5.49
C ILE A 107 -25.40 12.24 5.20
N ASP A 108 -26.60 12.83 5.31
CA ASP A 108 -26.76 14.28 5.38
C ASP A 108 -26.21 14.77 6.71
N ARG A 109 -25.19 15.62 6.67
CA ARG A 109 -24.48 16.04 7.88
C ARG A 109 -25.25 17.12 8.68
N ASP A 110 -26.17 17.87 8.05
CA ASP A 110 -27.02 18.83 8.78
C ASP A 110 -28.13 18.11 9.54
N GLU A 111 -28.80 17.19 8.84
CA GLU A 111 -29.94 16.45 9.39
C GLU A 111 -29.50 15.20 10.16
N LYS A 112 -28.22 14.82 10.07
CA LYS A 112 -27.59 13.66 10.72
C LYS A 112 -28.33 12.35 10.45
N ARG A 113 -28.83 12.18 9.22
CA ARG A 113 -29.59 11.01 8.80
C ARG A 113 -29.12 10.48 7.46
N VAL A 114 -29.31 9.18 7.25
CA VAL A 114 -29.11 8.57 5.94
C VAL A 114 -30.17 9.10 4.98
N LYS A 115 -29.74 9.66 3.84
CA LYS A 115 -30.64 10.13 2.77
C LYS A 115 -30.56 9.29 1.49
N TRP A 116 -29.52 8.48 1.34
CA TRP A 116 -29.40 7.51 0.27
C TRP A 116 -28.63 6.28 0.74
N SER A 117 -28.92 5.12 0.15
CA SER A 117 -28.21 3.88 0.43
C SER A 117 -28.16 2.97 -0.79
N LEU A 118 -27.09 2.18 -0.89
CA LEU A 118 -26.90 1.09 -1.83
C LEU A 118 -26.70 -0.23 -1.07
N SER A 119 -27.43 -1.25 -1.49
CA SER A 119 -27.29 -2.63 -1.04
C SER A 119 -27.07 -3.53 -2.25
N LEU A 120 -26.17 -4.49 -2.14
CA LEU A 120 -25.99 -5.58 -3.10
C LEU A 120 -26.23 -6.90 -2.36
N GLU A 121 -26.92 -7.85 -2.99
CA GLU A 121 -27.32 -9.11 -2.34
C GLU A 121 -26.13 -9.97 -1.90
N ASP A 122 -24.99 -9.84 -2.56
CA ASP A 122 -23.76 -10.58 -2.31
C ASP A 122 -22.69 -9.78 -1.55
N ALA A 123 -23.03 -8.57 -1.09
CA ALA A 123 -22.17 -7.80 -0.19
C ALA A 123 -22.34 -8.29 1.25
N GLU A 124 -21.23 -8.67 1.88
CA GLU A 124 -21.22 -9.22 3.23
C GLU A 124 -20.68 -8.20 4.22
N TRP A 125 -19.56 -7.58 3.87
CA TRP A 125 -18.89 -6.57 4.67
C TRP A 125 -18.36 -5.46 3.75
N PRO A 126 -19.25 -4.53 3.35
CA PRO A 126 -18.88 -3.31 2.66
C PRO A 126 -17.78 -2.57 3.39
N GLN A 127 -16.69 -2.30 2.69
CA GLN A 127 -15.50 -1.72 3.28
C GLN A 127 -15.26 -0.29 2.83
N ASP A 128 -15.45 0.01 1.54
CA ASP A 128 -15.19 1.34 1.00
C ASP A 128 -16.10 1.70 -0.19
N ILE A 129 -16.24 3.01 -0.45
CA ILE A 129 -16.99 3.59 -1.56
C ILE A 129 -16.37 4.94 -1.98
N VAL A 130 -16.01 5.06 -3.24
CA VAL A 130 -15.41 6.27 -3.81
C VAL A 130 -16.28 6.78 -4.98
N PRO A 131 -16.73 8.04 -4.97
CA PRO A 131 -17.52 8.60 -6.06
C PRO A 131 -16.68 8.82 -7.32
N VAL A 132 -17.28 8.52 -8.47
CA VAL A 132 -16.70 8.70 -9.82
C VAL A 132 -17.75 9.31 -10.75
N GLU A 133 -17.34 9.73 -11.95
CA GLU A 133 -18.21 10.49 -12.88
C GLU A 133 -19.57 9.82 -13.15
N GLU A 134 -19.56 8.48 -13.33
CA GLU A 134 -20.77 7.70 -13.64
C GLU A 134 -21.12 6.66 -12.56
N GLY A 135 -20.89 7.00 -11.27
CA GLY A 135 -21.32 6.16 -10.16
C GLY A 135 -20.27 6.06 -9.06
N PHE A 136 -19.92 4.82 -8.67
CA PHE A 136 -18.99 4.54 -7.58
C PHE A 136 -18.04 3.40 -7.92
N ILE A 137 -16.84 3.46 -7.34
CA ILE A 137 -16.02 2.26 -7.09
C ILE A 137 -16.29 1.84 -5.65
N ILE A 138 -16.64 0.58 -5.45
CA ILE A 138 -16.95 -0.01 -4.14
C ILE A 138 -16.07 -1.22 -3.86
N SER A 139 -15.77 -1.46 -2.60
CA SER A 139 -15.11 -2.68 -2.14
C SER A 139 -15.93 -3.40 -1.07
N ASP A 140 -15.92 -4.72 -1.15
CA ASP A 140 -16.42 -5.62 -0.12
C ASP A 140 -15.28 -6.52 0.36
N TYR A 141 -15.14 -6.62 1.68
CA TYR A 141 -14.05 -7.36 2.29
C TYR A 141 -14.21 -8.89 2.16
N GLY A 142 -15.44 -9.40 2.04
CA GLY A 142 -15.71 -10.83 1.82
C GLY A 142 -15.51 -11.74 3.04
N SER A 143 -15.64 -11.22 4.26
CA SER A 143 -15.41 -11.98 5.50
C SER A 143 -16.46 -13.07 5.81
N GLY A 144 -17.59 -13.10 5.09
CA GLY A 144 -18.66 -14.10 5.26
C GLY A 144 -18.51 -15.33 4.36
N GLY A 145 -17.52 -15.33 3.46
CA GLY A 145 -17.20 -16.47 2.58
C GLY A 145 -17.54 -16.27 1.11
N SER A 146 -18.14 -15.13 0.71
CA SER A 146 -18.39 -14.80 -0.70
C SER A 146 -17.12 -14.53 -1.51
N GLY A 147 -15.99 -14.33 -0.84
CA GLY A 147 -14.69 -14.12 -1.48
C GLY A 147 -14.38 -12.68 -1.85
N GLY A 148 -15.23 -11.70 -1.46
CA GLY A 148 -14.99 -10.26 -1.58
C GLY A 148 -14.91 -9.74 -3.02
N PHE A 149 -14.95 -8.42 -3.18
CA PHE A 149 -14.86 -7.83 -4.52
C PHE A 149 -14.43 -6.36 -4.54
N VAL A 150 -14.04 -5.93 -5.73
CA VAL A 150 -14.02 -4.52 -6.14
C VAL A 150 -14.92 -4.37 -7.36
N ARG A 151 -15.80 -3.37 -7.37
CA ARG A 151 -16.77 -3.15 -8.46
C ARG A 151 -16.88 -1.69 -8.82
N LYS A 152 -17.18 -1.44 -10.10
CA LYS A 152 -17.82 -0.19 -10.52
C LYS A 152 -19.32 -0.41 -10.62
N VAL A 153 -20.08 0.46 -9.98
CA VAL A 153 -21.54 0.47 -10.00
C VAL A 153 -22.03 1.84 -10.43
N SER A 154 -23.09 1.92 -11.23
CA SER A 154 -23.74 3.21 -11.49
C SER A 154 -24.52 3.71 -10.27
N PHE A 155 -24.94 4.99 -10.31
CA PHE A 155 -25.70 5.61 -9.22
C PHE A 155 -27.02 4.88 -8.88
N ASP A 156 -27.58 4.13 -9.83
CA ASP A 156 -28.77 3.28 -9.65
C ASP A 156 -28.44 1.88 -9.06
N GLY A 157 -27.16 1.58 -8.83
CA GLY A 157 -26.68 0.31 -8.30
C GLY A 157 -26.33 -0.75 -9.35
N ALA A 158 -26.50 -0.48 -10.66
CA ALA A 158 -26.17 -1.47 -11.67
C ALA A 158 -24.64 -1.69 -11.79
N ILE A 159 -24.22 -2.96 -11.70
CA ILE A 159 -22.81 -3.35 -11.80
C ILE A 159 -22.32 -3.16 -13.23
N LYS A 160 -21.26 -2.36 -13.43
CA LYS A 160 -20.60 -2.14 -14.73
C LYS A 160 -19.48 -3.13 -14.97
N TRP A 161 -18.69 -3.39 -13.93
CA TRP A 161 -17.68 -4.44 -13.92
C TRP A 161 -17.43 -4.92 -12.49
N SER A 162 -16.85 -6.12 -12.36
CA SER A 162 -16.52 -6.73 -11.07
C SER A 162 -15.19 -7.48 -11.14
N LEU A 163 -14.38 -7.31 -10.10
CA LEU A 163 -13.15 -8.04 -9.87
C LEU A 163 -13.25 -8.83 -8.56
N PRO A 164 -13.02 -10.16 -8.58
CA PRO A 164 -13.06 -10.99 -7.37
C PRO A 164 -11.77 -10.83 -6.57
N ILE A 165 -11.70 -9.79 -5.75
CA ILE A 165 -10.56 -9.51 -4.87
C ILE A 165 -11.04 -9.71 -3.43
N GLY A 166 -10.68 -10.85 -2.84
CA GLY A 166 -11.00 -11.13 -1.43
C GLY A 166 -10.18 -10.28 -0.47
N ASN A 167 -10.76 -9.95 0.68
CA ASN A 167 -10.22 -8.97 1.63
C ASN A 167 -9.91 -7.62 0.97
N ALA A 168 -10.70 -7.21 -0.03
CA ALA A 168 -10.55 -5.89 -0.63
C ALA A 168 -10.81 -4.82 0.43
N ALA A 169 -9.76 -4.08 0.76
CA ALA A 169 -9.79 -3.07 1.80
C ALA A 169 -10.15 -1.70 1.21
N LYS A 170 -9.19 -0.77 1.18
CA LYS A 170 -9.44 0.64 0.86
C LYS A 170 -9.12 0.95 -0.59
N ILE A 171 -9.88 1.87 -1.16
CA ILE A 171 -9.74 2.36 -2.53
C ILE A 171 -9.11 3.75 -2.46
N SER A 172 -8.21 4.05 -3.39
CA SER A 172 -7.65 5.39 -3.56
C SER A 172 -7.66 5.80 -5.02
N LYS A 173 -8.17 6.99 -5.31
CA LYS A 173 -8.17 7.55 -6.66
C LYS A 173 -6.77 8.01 -7.04
N ILE A 174 -6.38 7.74 -8.28
CA ILE A 174 -5.17 8.26 -8.89
C ILE A 174 -5.53 9.56 -9.61
N PHE A 175 -4.84 10.65 -9.27
CA PHE A 175 -5.11 11.98 -9.87
C PHE A 175 -4.84 12.02 -11.40
N GLY A 176 -4.01 11.12 -11.92
CA GLY A 176 -3.78 10.94 -13.35
C GLY A 176 -2.70 11.87 -13.91
N ALA A 177 -2.90 12.28 -15.17
CA ALA A 177 -1.97 13.15 -15.88
C ALA A 177 -2.15 14.62 -15.51
N THR A 178 -1.05 15.36 -15.44
CA THR A 178 -1.09 16.82 -15.43
C THR A 178 -1.76 17.37 -16.69
N ALA A 179 -2.17 18.64 -16.65
CA ALA A 179 -2.68 19.36 -17.82
C ALA A 179 -1.74 19.33 -19.04
N SER A 180 -0.43 19.19 -18.81
CA SER A 180 0.55 19.04 -19.90
C SER A 180 0.46 17.69 -20.64
N GLY A 181 -0.14 16.67 -20.02
CA GLY A 181 -0.16 15.29 -20.49
C GLY A 181 1.18 14.54 -20.37
N ILE A 182 2.27 15.22 -20.06
CA ILE A 182 3.62 14.63 -20.03
C ILE A 182 3.86 13.87 -18.73
N HIS A 183 3.46 14.45 -17.61
CA HIS A 183 3.62 13.84 -16.30
C HIS A 183 2.32 13.18 -15.87
N SER A 184 2.39 11.94 -15.43
CA SER A 184 1.27 11.22 -14.85
C SER A 184 1.73 10.47 -13.62
N ASN A 185 0.88 10.47 -12.59
CA ASN A 185 1.13 9.65 -11.43
C ASN A 185 0.63 8.20 -11.62
N SER A 186 -0.08 7.89 -12.71
CA SER A 186 -0.62 6.57 -13.06
C SER A 186 0.42 5.65 -13.73
N PHE A 187 0.29 4.33 -13.53
CA PHE A 187 0.95 3.29 -14.34
C PHE A 187 0.04 2.74 -15.47
N GLY A 188 -1.12 3.36 -15.69
CA GLY A 188 -2.09 3.01 -16.70
C GLY A 188 -3.53 2.87 -16.18
N GLY A 189 -3.76 3.04 -14.88
CA GLY A 189 -5.07 2.93 -14.25
C GLY A 189 -5.44 4.13 -13.39
N ASP A 190 -6.59 4.03 -12.76
CA ASP A 190 -7.32 5.15 -12.18
C ASP A 190 -7.55 4.96 -10.68
N TYR A 191 -7.46 3.72 -10.20
CA TYR A 191 -7.73 3.33 -8.83
C TYR A 191 -6.64 2.43 -8.27
N ILE A 192 -6.25 2.66 -7.02
CA ILE A 192 -5.45 1.74 -6.23
C ILE A 192 -6.36 1.02 -5.25
N VAL A 193 -6.23 -0.30 -5.16
CA VAL A 193 -6.94 -1.10 -4.15
C VAL A 193 -5.98 -2.07 -3.49
N THR A 194 -6.14 -2.28 -2.19
CA THR A 194 -5.33 -3.24 -1.44
C THR A 194 -6.15 -4.47 -1.04
N GLN A 195 -5.53 -5.64 -1.12
CA GLN A 195 -6.03 -6.90 -0.60
C GLN A 195 -5.37 -7.16 0.75
N ASN A 196 -6.15 -7.10 1.82
CA ASN A 196 -5.67 -7.24 3.18
C ASN A 196 -5.56 -8.71 3.63
N SER A 197 -4.68 -9.47 2.97
CA SER A 197 -4.37 -10.86 3.33
C SER A 197 -2.96 -10.99 3.90
N ASP A 198 -2.67 -12.16 4.50
CA ASP A 198 -1.38 -12.45 5.12
C ASP A 198 -0.22 -12.14 4.19
N ILE A 199 -0.28 -12.62 2.94
CA ILE A 199 0.50 -12.09 1.84
C ILE A 199 -0.53 -11.48 0.89
N GLY A 200 -0.60 -10.16 0.91
CA GLY A 200 -1.60 -9.39 0.17
C GLY A 200 -0.99 -8.66 -1.01
N SER A 201 -1.87 -8.08 -1.81
CA SER A 201 -1.49 -7.36 -3.02
C SER A 201 -2.05 -5.95 -3.03
N VAL A 202 -1.36 -5.07 -3.73
CA VAL A 202 -1.84 -3.75 -4.14
C VAL A 202 -2.08 -3.82 -5.64
N TYR A 203 -3.26 -3.42 -6.08
CA TYR A 203 -3.68 -3.43 -7.48
C TYR A 203 -3.86 -2.00 -7.96
N GLU A 204 -3.44 -1.74 -9.19
CA GLU A 204 -3.87 -0.59 -9.96
C GLU A 204 -4.86 -1.06 -11.02
N ILE A 205 -6.05 -0.47 -11.02
CA ILE A 205 -7.20 -0.87 -11.84
C ILE A 205 -7.61 0.32 -12.71
N ASP A 206 -7.83 0.09 -14.00
CA ASP A 206 -8.34 1.11 -14.92
C ASP A 206 -9.88 1.25 -14.86
N GLU A 207 -10.43 2.30 -15.49
CA GLU A 207 -11.87 2.57 -15.54
C GLU A 207 -12.76 1.41 -16.01
N ASN A 208 -12.19 0.43 -16.72
CA ASN A 208 -12.89 -0.72 -17.28
C ASN A 208 -12.76 -1.97 -16.40
N GLY A 209 -12.16 -1.86 -15.21
CA GLY A 209 -11.97 -2.98 -14.30
C GLY A 209 -10.84 -3.91 -14.71
N ARG A 210 -9.86 -3.46 -15.50
CA ARG A 210 -8.66 -4.24 -15.81
C ARG A 210 -7.53 -3.88 -14.86
N VAL A 211 -6.90 -4.91 -14.29
CA VAL A 211 -5.66 -4.76 -13.51
C VAL A 211 -4.52 -4.42 -14.47
N VAL A 212 -3.99 -3.19 -14.38
CA VAL A 212 -2.88 -2.71 -15.21
C VAL A 212 -1.53 -2.85 -14.52
N TRP A 213 -1.54 -2.90 -13.18
CA TRP A 213 -0.37 -3.13 -12.36
C TRP A 213 -0.78 -3.83 -11.07
N ARG A 214 0.10 -4.69 -10.54
CA ARG A 214 -0.11 -5.35 -9.25
C ARG A 214 1.20 -5.58 -8.54
N CYS A 215 1.15 -5.56 -7.21
CA CYS A 215 2.29 -5.82 -6.36
C CYS A 215 1.93 -6.61 -5.10
N PRO A 216 2.53 -7.78 -4.83
CA PRO A 216 3.54 -8.48 -5.63
C PRO A 216 3.01 -8.87 -7.02
N LYS A 217 3.92 -9.13 -7.96
CA LYS A 217 3.51 -9.51 -9.31
C LYS A 217 2.93 -10.92 -9.37
N GLY A 218 3.23 -11.81 -8.43
CA GLY A 218 2.64 -13.15 -8.37
C GLY A 218 3.63 -14.18 -7.80
N TYR A 219 3.14 -15.37 -7.48
CA TYR A 219 4.01 -16.49 -7.12
C TYR A 219 4.84 -16.95 -8.32
N GLY A 220 6.12 -17.27 -8.09
CA GLY A 220 7.04 -17.68 -9.15
C GLY A 220 7.57 -16.52 -10.01
N GLU A 221 7.20 -15.28 -9.70
CA GLU A 221 7.75 -14.10 -10.36
C GLU A 221 8.96 -13.55 -9.59
N ALA A 222 9.94 -13.02 -10.33
CA ALA A 222 11.09 -12.31 -9.77
C ALA A 222 10.77 -10.82 -9.59
N ASN A 223 11.59 -10.13 -8.80
CA ASN A 223 11.48 -8.71 -8.46
C ASN A 223 10.12 -8.35 -7.85
N SER A 224 9.81 -8.88 -6.67
CA SER A 224 8.55 -8.56 -5.98
C SER A 224 8.69 -8.55 -4.47
N ILE A 225 8.57 -7.37 -3.87
CA ILE A 225 8.33 -7.27 -2.43
C ILE A 225 7.04 -7.99 -2.03
N TRP A 226 7.11 -8.65 -0.88
CA TRP A 226 5.94 -9.23 -0.25
C TRP A 226 5.37 -8.26 0.76
N LEU A 227 4.07 -8.00 0.62
CA LEU A 227 3.34 -7.09 1.49
C LEU A 227 2.50 -7.93 2.43
N TYR A 228 2.70 -7.73 3.73
CA TYR A 228 1.96 -8.44 4.76
C TYR A 228 0.80 -7.57 5.23
N LYS A 229 -0.44 -8.00 4.99
CA LYS A 229 -1.67 -7.25 5.30
C LYS A 229 -1.63 -5.79 4.80
N PRO A 230 -1.43 -5.54 3.49
CA PRO A 230 -1.57 -4.19 2.97
C PRO A 230 -3.03 -3.75 3.10
N HIS A 231 -3.26 -2.70 3.89
CA HIS A 231 -4.61 -2.27 4.26
C HIS A 231 -5.05 -1.02 3.49
N SER A 232 -4.11 -0.23 3.02
CA SER A 232 -4.38 0.89 2.10
C SER A 232 -3.12 1.26 1.35
N ALA A 233 -3.31 1.95 0.23
CA ALA A 233 -2.20 2.52 -0.51
C ALA A 233 -2.66 3.72 -1.33
N PHE A 234 -1.77 4.66 -1.57
CA PHE A 234 -2.00 5.77 -2.49
C PHE A 234 -0.76 6.03 -3.34
N ARG A 235 -0.97 6.80 -4.41
CA ARG A 235 0.09 7.17 -5.34
C ARG A 235 0.76 8.47 -4.92
N LEU A 236 2.07 8.41 -4.67
CA LEU A 236 2.91 9.54 -4.33
C LEU A 236 3.82 9.92 -5.50
N GLY A 237 3.93 11.24 -5.70
CA GLY A 237 4.83 11.84 -6.67
C GLY A 237 4.17 12.03 -8.03
N LEU A 238 4.89 12.79 -8.85
CA LEU A 238 4.53 13.10 -10.22
C LEU A 238 5.81 13.09 -11.05
N ALA A 239 6.09 11.94 -11.67
CA ALA A 239 7.28 11.72 -12.47
C ALA A 239 6.92 11.51 -13.94
N GLU A 240 7.78 11.97 -14.84
CA GLU A 240 7.75 11.52 -16.23
C GLU A 240 8.10 10.01 -16.30
N ALA A 241 7.50 9.29 -17.26
CA ALA A 241 7.85 7.90 -17.57
C ALA A 241 7.75 6.87 -16.41
N GLY A 242 6.79 7.04 -15.48
CA GLY A 242 6.43 5.98 -14.53
C GLY A 242 7.35 5.87 -13.29
N GLY A 243 8.04 6.95 -12.91
CA GLY A 243 8.88 7.00 -11.71
C GLY A 243 8.15 7.23 -10.37
N ASN A 244 6.81 7.13 -10.36
CA ASN A 244 6.02 7.39 -9.15
C ASN A 244 6.14 6.25 -8.13
N LEU A 245 5.82 6.54 -6.88
CA LEU A 245 5.85 5.56 -5.80
C LEU A 245 4.44 5.25 -5.32
N THR A 246 4.15 3.98 -5.10
CA THR A 246 2.95 3.59 -4.35
C THR A 246 3.33 3.51 -2.88
N VAL A 247 2.69 4.30 -2.03
CA VAL A 247 2.88 4.27 -0.57
C VAL A 247 1.83 3.35 0.01
N VAL A 248 2.25 2.36 0.80
CA VAL A 248 1.40 1.29 1.33
C VAL A 248 1.46 1.28 2.85
N GLY A 249 0.29 1.23 3.49
CA GLY A 249 0.12 1.00 4.92
C GLY A 249 -0.03 -0.50 5.21
N LEU A 250 0.77 -1.01 6.13
CA LEU A 250 0.79 -2.42 6.53
C LEU A 250 0.13 -2.57 7.91
N GLU A 251 -0.98 -3.30 7.97
CA GLU A 251 -1.66 -3.60 9.23
C GLU A 251 -0.83 -4.59 10.05
N ALA A 252 -0.37 -5.70 9.47
CA ALA A 252 0.40 -6.68 10.20
C ALA A 252 1.81 -6.16 10.55
N GLY A 253 1.97 -5.83 11.82
CA GLY A 253 3.24 -5.41 12.40
C GLY A 253 3.58 -3.93 12.19
N GLY A 254 2.69 -3.18 11.54
CA GLY A 254 2.79 -1.74 11.41
C GLY A 254 3.86 -1.33 10.41
N GLY A 255 3.55 -0.33 9.59
CA GLY A 255 4.50 0.10 8.59
C GLY A 255 3.91 1.00 7.53
N VAL A 256 4.78 1.84 6.99
CA VAL A 256 4.52 2.66 5.80
C VAL A 256 5.70 2.44 4.87
N ILE A 257 5.45 1.87 3.70
CA ILE A 257 6.50 1.54 2.73
C ILE A 257 6.18 2.12 1.37
N ALA A 258 7.17 2.72 0.72
CA ALA A 258 7.05 3.16 -0.66
C ALA A 258 7.66 2.12 -1.59
N ILE A 259 6.92 1.76 -2.63
CA ILE A 259 7.32 0.78 -3.64
C ILE A 259 7.27 1.42 -5.02
N ASP A 260 8.22 1.05 -5.88
CA ASP A 260 8.24 1.52 -7.27
C ASP A 260 7.42 0.60 -8.20
N TYR A 261 7.33 0.97 -9.48
CA TYR A 261 6.65 0.20 -10.52
C TYR A 261 7.11 -1.27 -10.60
N ASN A 262 8.36 -1.54 -10.27
CA ASN A 262 8.92 -2.89 -10.34
C ASN A 262 8.76 -3.66 -9.03
N CYS A 263 7.87 -3.22 -8.13
CA CYS A 263 7.65 -3.87 -6.84
C CYS A 263 8.89 -3.91 -5.94
N ARG A 264 9.81 -2.97 -6.13
CA ARG A 264 10.97 -2.82 -5.24
C ARG A 264 10.59 -1.77 -4.20
N PRO A 265 10.83 -1.99 -2.90
CA PRO A 265 10.71 -0.89 -1.96
C PRO A 265 11.62 0.29 -2.36
N ARG A 266 11.50 1.47 -1.78
CA ARG A 266 12.50 2.55 -1.97
C ARG A 266 12.94 3.10 -0.64
N TRP A 267 11.99 3.24 0.26
CA TRP A 267 12.18 3.69 1.63
C TRP A 267 10.92 3.31 2.41
N GLY A 268 11.00 3.39 3.73
CA GLY A 268 9.86 3.15 4.60
C GLY A 268 10.22 2.42 5.87
N ILE A 269 9.17 1.98 6.55
CA ILE A 269 9.21 1.14 7.73
C ILE A 269 8.35 -0.07 7.41
N ALA A 270 8.94 -1.26 7.48
CA ALA A 270 8.22 -2.52 7.45
C ALA A 270 8.75 -3.42 8.57
N SER A 271 7.85 -4.11 9.25
CA SER A 271 8.18 -5.11 10.27
C SER A 271 8.14 -6.51 9.66
N THR A 272 8.82 -7.45 10.30
CA THR A 272 8.79 -8.85 9.90
C THR A 272 7.49 -9.51 10.33
N TYR A 273 6.93 -10.32 9.44
CA TYR A 273 5.83 -11.22 9.74
C TYR A 273 6.39 -12.60 10.14
N SER A 274 6.02 -13.11 11.32
CA SER A 274 6.53 -14.40 11.82
C SER A 274 5.41 -15.42 12.01
N HIS A 275 5.69 -16.66 11.61
CA HIS A 275 4.79 -17.80 11.78
C HIS A 275 5.48 -18.92 12.59
N ILE A 276 5.81 -18.64 13.86
CA ILE A 276 6.51 -19.58 14.77
C ILE A 276 6.08 -19.34 16.23
N PRO A 277 5.40 -20.28 16.92
CA PRO A 277 4.75 -21.50 16.40
C PRO A 277 3.43 -21.20 15.67
N THR A 278 2.92 -19.97 15.81
CA THR A 278 1.70 -19.46 15.18
C THR A 278 1.95 -18.09 14.57
N LEU A 279 0.96 -17.56 13.88
CA LEU A 279 0.96 -16.22 13.32
C LEU A 279 1.14 -15.17 14.42
N HIS A 280 2.14 -14.29 14.28
CA HIS A 280 2.32 -13.16 15.18
C HIS A 280 2.65 -11.89 14.40
N TYR A 281 1.81 -10.87 14.55
CA TYR A 281 2.11 -9.50 14.15
C TYR A 281 3.01 -8.88 15.20
N ARG A 282 4.15 -8.33 14.77
CA ARG A 282 5.10 -7.68 15.67
C ARG A 282 5.19 -6.21 15.33
N PRO A 283 4.95 -5.30 16.29
CA PRO A 283 5.12 -3.89 16.05
C PRO A 283 6.50 -3.57 15.48
N SER A 284 6.56 -2.59 14.61
CA SER A 284 7.82 -2.08 14.10
C SER A 284 8.70 -1.56 15.23
N THR A 285 10.02 -1.54 15.00
CA THR A 285 11.00 -0.97 15.95
C THR A 285 10.83 0.53 16.22
N TYR A 286 9.87 1.19 15.55
CA TYR A 286 9.55 2.62 15.70
C TYR A 286 8.20 2.87 16.38
N GLY A 287 7.56 1.82 16.89
CA GLY A 287 6.29 1.94 17.59
C GLY A 287 5.09 2.15 16.66
N LEU A 288 5.20 1.77 15.38
CA LEU A 288 4.02 1.47 14.53
C LEU A 288 3.53 0.05 14.82
N PHE A 289 2.22 -0.13 14.99
CA PHE A 289 1.60 -1.39 15.42
C PHE A 289 0.72 -1.99 14.33
N GLU A 290 -0.35 -1.28 13.97
CA GLU A 290 -1.21 -1.64 12.84
C GLU A 290 -1.52 -0.37 12.05
N THR A 291 -0.87 -0.22 10.90
CA THR A 291 -1.06 0.94 10.04
C THR A 291 -2.23 0.67 9.10
N THR A 292 -3.42 1.01 9.58
CA THR A 292 -4.69 0.72 8.93
C THR A 292 -4.93 1.63 7.72
N HIS A 293 -4.43 2.87 7.73
CA HIS A 293 -4.56 3.78 6.60
C HIS A 293 -3.29 4.59 6.30
N VAL A 294 -3.02 4.88 5.02
CA VAL A 294 -2.09 5.89 4.53
C VAL A 294 -2.78 6.79 3.52
N PHE A 295 -2.51 8.09 3.58
CA PHE A 295 -3.17 9.10 2.75
C PHE A 295 -2.23 10.28 2.45
N PRO A 296 -2.44 11.03 1.35
CA PRO A 296 -1.77 12.31 1.16
C PRO A 296 -2.33 13.37 2.11
N THR A 297 -1.47 14.16 2.74
CA THR A 297 -1.93 15.34 3.51
C THR A 297 -2.12 16.54 2.58
N LEU A 298 -2.89 17.54 3.02
CA LEU A 298 -2.99 18.82 2.32
C LEU A 298 -1.67 19.59 2.26
N TRP A 299 -0.70 19.22 3.10
CA TRP A 299 0.64 19.81 3.10
C TRP A 299 1.61 19.12 2.12
N GLY A 300 1.13 18.16 1.33
CA GLY A 300 1.94 17.42 0.36
C GLY A 300 2.85 16.36 1.00
N THR A 301 2.57 15.98 2.24
CA THR A 301 3.29 14.94 3.01
C THR A 301 2.45 13.66 3.10
N ILE A 302 2.93 12.67 3.85
CA ILE A 302 2.26 11.37 4.01
C ILE A 302 1.58 11.33 5.38
N GLY A 303 0.28 11.16 5.39
CA GLY A 303 -0.51 10.82 6.57
C GLY A 303 -0.59 9.32 6.78
N ALA A 304 -0.71 8.90 8.02
CA ALA A 304 -0.99 7.52 8.39
C ALA A 304 -1.92 7.42 9.61
N VAL A 305 -2.72 6.36 9.66
CA VAL A 305 -3.52 5.98 10.84
C VAL A 305 -2.91 4.71 11.40
N ASP A 306 -2.52 4.75 12.66
CA ASP A 306 -1.84 3.63 13.32
C ASP A 306 -2.48 3.29 14.67
N TRP A 307 -2.88 2.04 14.84
CA TRP A 307 -3.51 1.54 16.06
C TRP A 307 -2.45 1.25 17.14
N ARG A 308 -2.11 2.26 17.94
CA ARG A 308 -0.95 2.21 18.86
C ARG A 308 -1.22 1.71 20.29
N GLY A 309 -2.47 1.47 20.69
CA GLY A 309 -2.72 1.06 22.09
C GLY A 309 -4.11 0.50 22.38
N TYR A 310 -4.27 0.10 23.65
CA TYR A 310 -5.41 -0.65 24.22
C TYR A 310 -6.81 -0.06 23.92
N ALA A 311 -6.92 1.22 23.56
CA ALA A 311 -8.18 1.85 23.18
C ALA A 311 -8.00 3.10 22.31
N GLY A 312 -6.99 3.16 21.44
CA GLY A 312 -6.81 4.36 20.62
C GLY A 312 -5.85 4.21 19.44
N SER A 313 -6.22 4.87 18.35
CA SER A 313 -5.39 5.05 17.16
C SER A 313 -4.87 6.47 17.07
N ALA A 314 -3.67 6.63 16.52
CA ALA A 314 -3.11 7.94 16.21
C ALA A 314 -3.23 8.21 14.71
N VAL A 315 -3.73 9.39 14.35
CA VAL A 315 -3.57 9.95 13.01
C VAL A 315 -2.30 10.79 13.03
N ILE A 316 -1.33 10.43 12.20
CA ILE A 316 0.00 11.04 12.17
C ILE A 316 0.30 11.59 10.79
N GLU A 317 1.10 12.65 10.76
CA GLU A 317 1.82 13.12 9.57
C GLU A 317 3.28 12.69 9.69
N VAL A 318 3.80 11.99 8.67
CA VAL A 318 5.21 11.61 8.60
C VAL A 318 6.04 12.81 8.14
N LEU A 319 7.02 13.19 8.98
CA LEU A 319 7.95 14.28 8.71
C LEU A 319 9.31 13.77 8.19
N GLU A 320 9.74 12.60 8.68
CA GLU A 320 11.02 12.00 8.28
C GLU A 320 10.93 10.48 8.41
N PHE A 321 11.30 9.76 7.34
CA PHE A 321 11.52 8.32 7.42
C PHE A 321 12.93 8.01 7.93
N PRO A 322 13.09 6.96 8.75
CA PRO A 322 14.40 6.55 9.21
C PRO A 322 15.22 5.97 8.06
N ARG A 323 16.53 6.24 8.05
CA ARG A 323 17.49 5.57 7.16
C ARG A 323 17.87 4.24 7.80
N LYS A 324 17.16 3.16 7.43
CA LYS A 324 17.48 1.82 7.89
C LYS A 324 17.40 0.80 6.76
N PRO A 325 17.99 -0.37 7.00
CA PRO A 325 17.90 -1.45 6.05
C PRO A 325 16.48 -1.88 5.74
N LEU A 326 16.23 -2.18 4.47
CA LEU A 326 14.99 -2.79 4.02
C LEU A 326 15.29 -4.15 3.43
N THR A 327 14.72 -5.17 4.05
CA THR A 327 14.77 -6.56 3.59
C THR A 327 13.55 -6.87 2.75
N TRP A 328 13.75 -7.50 1.61
CA TRP A 328 12.67 -7.90 0.70
C TRP A 328 13.08 -9.12 -0.12
N ILE A 329 12.11 -9.75 -0.79
CA ILE A 329 12.31 -10.95 -1.57
C ILE A 329 12.49 -10.57 -3.04
N LEU A 330 13.66 -10.86 -3.60
CA LEU A 330 13.92 -10.68 -5.03
C LEU A 330 13.33 -11.84 -5.84
N ALA A 331 13.34 -13.05 -5.31
CA ALA A 331 12.78 -14.22 -5.96
C ALA A 331 12.33 -15.23 -4.89
N LEU A 332 11.22 -15.93 -5.14
CA LEU A 332 10.76 -16.98 -4.24
C LEU A 332 10.49 -18.27 -5.02
N GLY A 333 11.21 -19.33 -4.66
CA GLY A 333 10.97 -20.67 -5.16
C GLY A 333 11.01 -20.81 -6.69
N ILE A 334 11.88 -20.06 -7.35
CA ILE A 334 11.96 -20.06 -8.83
C ILE A 334 12.94 -21.13 -9.34
N ASP A 335 12.63 -21.78 -10.47
CA ASP A 335 13.59 -22.65 -11.17
C ASP A 335 14.43 -21.80 -12.17
N PRO A 336 15.74 -21.65 -11.95
CA PRO A 336 16.61 -20.90 -12.86
C PRO A 336 16.85 -21.57 -14.22
N GLY A 337 16.45 -22.83 -14.40
CA GLY A 337 16.55 -23.56 -15.67
C GLY A 337 17.98 -23.54 -16.23
N ASN A 338 18.12 -23.37 -17.55
CA ASN A 338 19.43 -23.30 -18.22
C ASN A 338 20.13 -21.94 -18.07
N GLY A 339 19.61 -21.06 -17.20
CA GLY A 339 20.13 -19.72 -16.98
C GLY A 339 19.05 -18.67 -17.11
N MET A 340 18.94 -17.83 -16.08
CA MET A 340 18.07 -16.67 -16.07
C MET A 340 18.75 -15.47 -15.44
N TRP A 341 18.38 -14.28 -15.91
CA TRP A 341 18.67 -13.01 -15.24
C TRP A 341 17.48 -12.64 -14.37
N LEU A 342 17.74 -12.18 -13.15
CA LEU A 342 16.70 -11.68 -12.25
C LEU A 342 16.44 -10.19 -12.49
N ASP A 343 15.95 -9.91 -13.69
CA ASP A 343 15.68 -8.55 -14.17
C ASP A 343 14.28 -8.04 -13.74
N PRO A 344 14.11 -6.72 -13.58
CA PRO A 344 15.08 -5.66 -13.87
C PRO A 344 16.25 -5.60 -12.88
N PRO A 345 17.42 -5.07 -13.29
CA PRO A 345 18.54 -4.87 -12.39
C PRO A 345 18.19 -4.01 -11.18
N LEU A 346 18.88 -4.25 -10.07
CA LEU A 346 18.80 -3.45 -8.87
C LEU A 346 19.49 -2.10 -9.08
N GLU A 347 18.78 -1.01 -8.81
CA GLU A 347 19.35 0.33 -8.71
C GLU A 347 20.02 0.49 -7.35
N ILE A 348 21.34 0.64 -7.34
CA ILE A 348 22.15 0.60 -6.13
C ILE A 348 23.01 1.84 -5.91
N LEU A 349 22.91 2.85 -6.80
CA LEU A 349 23.71 4.08 -6.73
C LEU A 349 23.62 4.77 -5.36
N ASP A 350 22.41 4.82 -4.80
CA ASP A 350 22.13 5.51 -3.54
C ASP A 350 22.25 4.59 -2.31
N ARG A 351 22.76 3.37 -2.48
CA ARG A 351 22.95 2.40 -1.41
C ARG A 351 24.42 2.29 -1.05
N GLU A 352 24.73 2.28 0.24
CA GLU A 352 26.10 2.12 0.72
C GLU A 352 26.54 0.66 0.64
N SER A 353 25.61 -0.27 0.86
CA SER A 353 25.85 -1.69 0.62
C SER A 353 24.57 -2.42 0.26
N VAL A 354 24.71 -3.56 -0.41
CA VAL A 354 23.60 -4.47 -0.71
C VAL A 354 24.02 -5.88 -0.33
N ALA A 355 23.23 -6.53 0.52
CA ALA A 355 23.41 -7.95 0.81
C ALA A 355 22.36 -8.78 0.07
N MET A 356 22.76 -9.96 -0.41
CA MET A 356 21.88 -10.93 -1.04
C MET A 356 22.11 -12.31 -0.43
N ASP A 357 21.04 -12.98 0.00
CA ASP A 357 21.09 -14.38 0.41
C ASP A 357 20.40 -15.23 -0.64
N ILE A 358 21.14 -16.17 -1.24
CA ILE A 358 20.63 -17.16 -2.18
C ILE A 358 20.40 -18.45 -1.42
N VAL A 359 19.15 -18.80 -1.20
CA VAL A 359 18.71 -20.07 -0.62
C VAL A 359 18.42 -21.05 -1.75
N ASN A 360 19.05 -22.21 -1.74
CA ASN A 360 18.79 -23.28 -2.69
C ASN A 360 17.90 -24.36 -2.04
N ASP A 361 16.60 -24.26 -2.28
CA ASP A 361 15.58 -25.21 -1.81
C ASP A 361 15.40 -26.41 -2.78
N GLY A 362 16.21 -26.47 -3.85
CA GLY A 362 16.19 -27.51 -4.86
C GLY A 362 17.03 -28.74 -4.50
N GLU A 363 17.01 -29.71 -5.42
CA GLU A 363 17.78 -30.96 -5.31
C GLU A 363 19.09 -30.91 -6.12
N THR A 364 19.30 -29.82 -6.86
CA THR A 364 20.44 -29.63 -7.76
C THR A 364 21.25 -28.41 -7.37
N GLN A 365 22.52 -28.40 -7.77
CA GLN A 365 23.37 -27.24 -7.61
C GLN A 365 22.89 -26.09 -8.50
N VAL A 366 23.07 -24.86 -8.01
CA VAL A 366 22.79 -23.64 -8.78
C VAL A 366 24.05 -22.83 -8.90
N ARG A 367 24.53 -22.61 -10.13
CA ARG A 367 25.62 -21.68 -10.40
C ARG A 367 25.05 -20.27 -10.49
N TRP A 368 25.71 -19.31 -9.85
CA TRP A 368 25.27 -17.92 -9.85
C TRP A 368 26.42 -16.95 -10.14
N GLY A 369 26.06 -15.78 -10.63
CA GLY A 369 26.98 -14.67 -10.87
C GLY A 369 26.30 -13.33 -10.62
N LEU A 370 26.91 -12.51 -9.77
CA LEU A 370 26.53 -11.13 -9.51
C LEU A 370 27.35 -10.21 -10.41
N TYR A 371 26.66 -9.41 -11.21
CA TYR A 371 27.27 -8.48 -12.15
C TYR A 371 26.90 -7.05 -11.80
N VAL A 372 27.82 -6.13 -12.02
CA VAL A 372 27.66 -4.70 -11.72
C VAL A 372 28.02 -3.83 -12.92
N THR A 373 27.49 -2.61 -12.95
CA THR A 373 27.92 -1.61 -13.92
C THR A 373 27.98 -0.22 -13.28
N ARG A 374 28.86 0.62 -13.83
CA ARG A 374 29.00 2.05 -13.48
C ARG A 374 28.23 2.96 -14.43
N GLN A 375 27.59 2.39 -15.44
CA GLN A 375 26.86 3.19 -16.41
C GLN A 375 25.64 3.81 -15.75
N PRO A 376 25.40 5.11 -15.95
CA PRO A 376 24.32 5.83 -15.27
C PRO A 376 22.93 5.48 -15.83
N ALA A 377 22.87 4.79 -16.98
CA ALA A 377 21.62 4.41 -17.63
C ALA A 377 21.75 3.07 -18.36
N LEU A 378 20.65 2.30 -18.34
CA LEU A 378 20.51 1.02 -19.04
C LEU A 378 19.67 1.22 -20.32
N ILE A 379 20.26 1.83 -21.34
CA ILE A 379 19.61 2.03 -22.65
C ILE A 379 20.18 1.02 -23.63
N GLU A 380 19.75 -0.24 -23.52
CA GLU A 380 20.32 -1.36 -24.29
C GLU A 380 20.15 -1.18 -25.81
N LEU A 381 19.15 -0.42 -26.26
CA LEU A 381 18.90 -0.12 -27.67
C LEU A 381 19.95 0.81 -28.31
N LYS A 382 20.69 1.60 -27.53
CA LYS A 382 21.65 2.60 -28.04
C LYS A 382 23.09 2.33 -27.61
N HIS A 383 23.28 1.71 -26.46
CA HIS A 383 24.61 1.41 -25.93
C HIS A 383 24.64 0.02 -25.32
N ARG A 384 25.63 -0.79 -25.72
CA ARG A 384 25.88 -2.08 -25.06
C ARG A 384 26.27 -1.81 -23.62
N VAL A 385 25.44 -2.26 -22.68
CA VAL A 385 25.77 -2.16 -21.26
C VAL A 385 26.94 -3.10 -20.96
N ARG A 386 28.01 -2.54 -20.37
CA ARG A 386 29.19 -3.26 -19.92
C ARG A 386 28.95 -3.71 -18.49
N TRP A 387 28.70 -5.00 -18.36
CA TRP A 387 28.56 -5.67 -17.08
C TRP A 387 29.89 -6.28 -16.66
N GLN A 388 30.34 -5.94 -15.46
CA GLN A 388 31.51 -6.53 -14.83
C GLN A 388 31.05 -7.61 -13.86
N LEU A 389 31.63 -8.81 -13.94
CA LEU A 389 31.42 -9.83 -12.91
C LEU A 389 32.02 -9.31 -11.60
N TYR A 390 31.19 -9.21 -10.56
CA TYR A 390 31.59 -8.81 -9.22
C TYR A 390 31.93 -10.03 -8.37
N SER A 391 31.04 -11.03 -8.37
CA SER A 391 31.21 -12.27 -7.63
C SER A 391 30.47 -13.41 -8.33
N SER A 392 30.89 -14.65 -8.11
CA SER A 392 30.23 -15.85 -8.63
C SER A 392 30.47 -17.04 -7.72
N GLY A 393 29.59 -18.02 -7.78
CA GLY A 393 29.71 -19.25 -7.00
C GLY A 393 28.75 -20.34 -7.45
N ILE A 394 28.72 -21.40 -6.65
CA ILE A 394 27.79 -22.52 -6.78
C ILE A 394 27.13 -22.70 -5.41
N SER A 395 25.79 -22.70 -5.38
CA SER A 395 25.01 -23.00 -4.18
C SER A 395 24.60 -24.48 -4.21
N ASP A 396 25.03 -25.25 -3.22
CA ASP A 396 24.65 -26.65 -3.06
C ASP A 396 23.17 -26.81 -2.62
N PRO A 397 22.54 -27.97 -2.88
CA PRO A 397 21.20 -28.26 -2.37
C PRO A 397 21.09 -28.04 -0.85
N GLY A 398 20.05 -27.32 -0.40
CA GLY A 398 19.81 -27.00 1.01
C GLY A 398 20.74 -25.94 1.60
N SER A 399 21.61 -25.31 0.79
CA SER A 399 22.53 -24.28 1.27
C SER A 399 21.92 -22.88 1.23
N VAL A 400 22.48 -22.00 2.07
CA VAL A 400 22.29 -20.56 2.01
C VAL A 400 23.63 -19.92 1.71
N GLN A 401 23.69 -19.15 0.62
CA GLN A 401 24.88 -18.43 0.21
C GLN A 401 24.64 -16.92 0.32
N SER A 402 25.41 -16.25 1.18
CA SER A 402 25.37 -14.79 1.33
C SER A 402 26.39 -14.12 0.42
N ILE A 403 26.00 -12.99 -0.17
CA ILE A 403 26.83 -12.13 -1.02
C ILE A 403 26.71 -10.70 -0.49
N GLU A 404 27.84 -10.05 -0.25
CA GLU A 404 27.88 -8.63 0.15
C GLU A 404 28.53 -7.79 -0.95
N LEU A 405 27.80 -6.78 -1.41
CA LEU A 405 28.27 -5.78 -2.36
C LEU A 405 28.52 -4.48 -1.59
N ASP A 406 29.80 -4.10 -1.46
CA ASP A 406 30.21 -2.79 -0.92
C ASP A 406 30.11 -1.72 -2.01
N ASN A 407 29.25 -0.73 -1.78
CA ASN A 407 29.09 0.44 -2.64
C ASN A 407 29.23 1.76 -1.87
N ARG A 408 29.99 1.79 -0.77
CA ARG A 408 30.16 3.02 0.06
C ARG A 408 30.74 4.18 -0.73
N ARG A 409 31.54 3.88 -1.76
CA ARG A 409 32.10 4.86 -2.70
C ARG A 409 31.17 5.23 -3.86
N ARG A 410 29.94 4.68 -3.90
CA ARG A 410 28.92 4.86 -4.94
C ARG A 410 29.49 4.63 -6.35
N MET A 411 30.31 3.59 -6.50
CA MET A 411 31.00 3.29 -7.75
C MET A 411 30.09 2.58 -8.74
N PHE A 412 29.10 1.82 -8.25
CA PHE A 412 28.19 1.04 -9.07
C PHE A 412 26.79 1.65 -9.05
N THR A 413 26.18 1.73 -10.24
CA THR A 413 24.83 2.27 -10.42
C THR A 413 23.80 1.15 -10.39
N PHE A 414 24.11 0.01 -11.04
CA PHE A 414 23.22 -1.14 -11.10
C PHE A 414 23.93 -2.44 -10.77
N ALA A 415 23.19 -3.37 -10.17
CA ALA A 415 23.59 -4.75 -9.96
C ALA A 415 22.54 -5.70 -10.54
N ARG A 416 22.95 -6.83 -11.12
CA ARG A 416 22.05 -7.87 -11.60
C ARG A 416 22.60 -9.26 -11.28
N LEU A 417 21.71 -10.18 -10.94
CA LEU A 417 22.06 -11.55 -10.64
C LEU A 417 21.68 -12.47 -11.80
N ARG A 418 22.59 -13.37 -12.15
CA ARG A 418 22.33 -14.53 -12.99
C ARG A 418 22.34 -15.79 -12.13
N ALA A 419 21.39 -16.68 -12.35
CA ALA A 419 21.39 -18.02 -11.78
C ALA A 419 21.14 -19.05 -12.88
N GLU A 420 21.76 -20.22 -12.78
CA GLU A 420 21.56 -21.34 -13.70
C GLU A 420 21.65 -22.67 -12.95
N LYS A 421 20.77 -23.60 -13.30
CA LYS A 421 20.76 -24.95 -12.74
C LYS A 421 21.95 -25.75 -13.28
N VAL A 422 22.54 -26.56 -12.42
CA VAL A 422 23.59 -27.51 -12.76
C VAL A 422 23.04 -28.93 -12.60
N GLY A 423 22.72 -29.57 -13.73
CA GLY A 423 22.19 -30.94 -13.76
C GLY A 423 20.69 -31.04 -14.11
N SER A 424 20.14 -32.25 -14.04
CA SER A 424 18.80 -32.59 -14.56
C SER A 424 17.69 -32.74 -13.51
N GLY A 425 17.96 -32.44 -12.24
CA GLY A 425 16.96 -32.52 -11.16
C GLY A 425 16.10 -31.26 -11.00
N ARG A 426 15.26 -31.28 -9.96
CA ARG A 426 14.44 -30.13 -9.55
C ARG A 426 15.35 -29.02 -9.00
N SER A 427 15.10 -27.77 -9.40
CA SER A 427 15.75 -26.60 -8.82
C SER A 427 14.70 -25.62 -8.32
N SER A 428 15.02 -24.95 -7.23
CA SER A 428 14.19 -23.93 -6.60
C SER A 428 15.12 -23.02 -5.83
N ILE A 429 15.12 -21.73 -6.15
CA ILE A 429 15.89 -20.74 -5.39
C ILE A 429 15.00 -19.65 -4.84
N THR A 430 15.34 -19.21 -3.64
CA THR A 430 14.76 -18.06 -2.96
C THR A 430 15.87 -17.04 -2.71
N ILE A 431 15.62 -15.77 -3.02
CA ILE A 431 16.63 -14.73 -2.90
C ILE A 431 16.10 -13.59 -2.08
N PHE A 432 16.77 -13.32 -0.97
CA PHE A 432 16.51 -12.17 -0.12
C PHE A 432 17.50 -11.07 -0.46
N VAL A 433 17.03 -9.83 -0.50
CA VAL A 433 17.86 -8.64 -0.69
C VAL A 433 17.69 -7.76 0.53
N VAL A 434 18.81 -7.25 1.04
CA VAL A 434 18.85 -6.22 2.08
C VAL A 434 19.52 -4.99 1.49
N TRP A 435 18.80 -3.88 1.39
CA TRP A 435 19.44 -2.58 1.19
C TRP A 435 19.97 -2.09 2.52
N LEU A 436 21.23 -1.68 2.56
CA LEU A 436 21.89 -1.17 3.76
C LEU A 436 22.18 0.32 3.63
#